data_AF-A0A094RLL0-F1
#
_entry.id   AF-A0A094RLL0-F1
#
_cell.length_a   1.000
_cell.length_b   1.000
_cell.length_c   1.000
_cell.angle_alpha   90.00
_cell.angle_beta   90.00
_cell.angle_gamma   90.00
#
_symmetry.space_group_name_H-M   'P 1'
#
loop_
_entity.id
_entity.type
_entity.pdbx_description
1 polymer ?
#
loop_
_entity_poly.entity_id
_entity_poly.type
_entity_poly.pdbx_seq_one_letter_code
_entity_poly.pdbx_strand_id
1 'polypeptide(L)'
;MPSPGRVIVPRRSRLVGAGRYLRMRLGQLLRGSPEPAPVGRPDYYKRELHPSLLVRSAASLPVRDFLDPGHQERSVLDAARECFRRDGVYPLNFSFPRPELMPPEIGDRPHFLSSTIPGEPFSFDSWDDYLAEYRSAYFALSTKKGGWDTFRHLEILFSGGIPLMPGLGKAHQHSLAHFPKRALIGVYESLVQNGPALPSEITQKFFRDFARSHLSCDAMARYVLQLTGLESSSILFVDESLPRRTDYLSAFTYIGLKQATGQRTQAAFEPHFLFDDFTGDTSTLYGRGFGYSRSLPATLRGSLTTTGHTDARQLAELSASFDAIVVGNYDANRGLVDQLRQRGVPANKCVCIVGSDLPTDFRLRHDMARSGMTFFVREFVKL
;
A
#
# COMPACT_ATOMS: atom_id res chain seq x y z
N MET A 1 -38.21 18.09 -16.21
CA MET A 1 -37.35 17.63 -15.10
C MET A 1 -36.44 16.53 -15.65
N PRO A 2 -35.11 16.64 -15.53
CA PRO A 2 -34.23 15.56 -15.96
C PRO A 2 -34.50 14.32 -15.11
N SER A 3 -34.67 13.17 -15.75
CA SER A 3 -34.77 11.87 -15.09
C SER A 3 -33.62 11.74 -14.08
N PRO A 4 -33.87 11.31 -12.82
CA PRO A 4 -32.80 11.11 -11.85
C PRO A 4 -31.78 10.16 -12.49
N GLY A 5 -30.62 10.72 -12.84
CA GLY A 5 -29.58 10.01 -13.57
C GLY A 5 -29.27 8.70 -12.86
N ARG A 6 -29.32 7.59 -13.61
CA ARG A 6 -29.06 6.25 -13.08
C ARG A 6 -27.77 6.27 -12.26
N VAL A 7 -27.85 5.91 -10.98
CA VAL A 7 -26.68 5.81 -10.09
C VAL A 7 -25.73 4.77 -10.68
N ILE A 8 -24.52 5.21 -11.06
CA ILE A 8 -23.45 4.32 -11.53
C ILE A 8 -22.61 3.95 -10.32
N VAL A 9 -22.70 2.69 -9.89
CA VAL A 9 -21.78 2.08 -8.93
C VAL A 9 -20.81 1.20 -9.72
N PRO A 10 -19.52 1.59 -9.88
CA PRO A 10 -18.56 0.83 -10.67
C PRO A 10 -18.43 -0.62 -10.19
N ARG A 11 -18.44 -1.59 -11.12
CA ARG A 11 -18.35 -3.03 -10.83
C ARG A 11 -17.30 -3.71 -11.68
N ARG A 12 -16.45 -4.53 -11.05
CA ARG A 12 -15.57 -5.46 -11.76
C ARG A 12 -16.40 -6.48 -12.54
N SER A 13 -15.93 -6.84 -13.73
CA SER A 13 -16.49 -7.96 -14.48
C SER A 13 -16.32 -9.27 -13.71
N ARG A 14 -17.42 -9.96 -13.43
CA ARG A 14 -17.40 -11.30 -12.80
C ARG A 14 -16.60 -12.31 -13.64
N LEU A 15 -16.65 -12.19 -14.97
CA LEU A 15 -15.89 -13.04 -15.89
C LEU A 15 -14.38 -12.81 -15.78
N VAL A 16 -13.95 -11.55 -15.66
CA VAL A 16 -12.53 -11.21 -15.46
C VAL A 16 -12.02 -11.73 -14.12
N GLY A 17 -12.83 -11.56 -13.05
CA GLY A 17 -12.54 -12.10 -11.72
C GLY A 17 -12.44 -13.62 -11.72
N ALA A 18 -13.42 -14.32 -12.32
CA ALA A 18 -13.44 -15.77 -12.44
C ALA A 18 -12.27 -16.30 -13.27
N GLY A 19 -11.98 -15.66 -14.42
CA GLY A 19 -10.85 -16.03 -15.28
C GLY A 19 -9.50 -15.89 -14.57
N ARG A 20 -9.30 -14.84 -13.74
CA ARG A 20 -8.09 -14.72 -12.93
C ARG A 20 -8.06 -15.68 -11.76
N TYR A 21 -9.19 -15.93 -11.08
CA TYR A 21 -9.25 -16.95 -10.03
C TYR A 21 -8.90 -18.33 -10.60
N LEU A 22 -9.41 -18.68 -11.78
CA LEU A 22 -9.06 -19.89 -12.51
C LEU A 22 -7.57 -19.92 -12.88
N ARG A 23 -7.00 -18.83 -13.42
CA ARG A 23 -5.54 -18.74 -13.67
C ARG A 23 -4.72 -18.86 -12.39
N MET A 24 -5.20 -18.30 -11.28
CA MET A 24 -4.54 -18.39 -9.99
C MET A 24 -4.59 -19.82 -9.45
N ARG A 25 -5.76 -20.46 -9.46
CA ARG A 25 -5.97 -21.86 -9.06
C ARG A 25 -5.23 -22.83 -9.96
N LEU A 26 -5.25 -22.64 -11.28
CA LEU A 26 -4.45 -23.41 -12.24
C LEU A 26 -2.96 -23.20 -11.98
N GLY A 27 -2.55 -21.95 -11.73
CA GLY A 27 -1.20 -21.65 -11.30
C GLY A 27 -0.84 -22.35 -9.98
N GLN A 28 -1.73 -22.38 -8.99
CA GLN A 28 -1.52 -23.08 -7.71
C GLN A 28 -1.43 -24.60 -7.93
N LEU A 29 -2.32 -25.18 -8.75
CA LEU A 29 -2.33 -26.59 -9.13
C LEU A 29 -1.02 -27.00 -9.80
N LEU A 30 -0.54 -26.19 -10.75
CA LEU A 30 0.73 -26.41 -11.44
C LEU A 30 1.97 -26.16 -10.55
N ARG A 31 1.82 -25.44 -9.42
CA ARG A 31 2.93 -25.05 -8.52
C ARG A 31 2.97 -25.82 -7.19
N GLY A 32 1.91 -26.54 -6.82
CA GLY A 32 1.83 -27.27 -5.55
C GLY A 32 1.74 -26.41 -4.28
N SER A 33 1.47 -25.10 -4.38
CA SER A 33 1.39 -24.18 -3.22
C SER A 33 0.17 -23.24 -3.30
N PRO A 34 -0.52 -22.97 -2.17
CA PRO A 34 -1.70 -22.12 -2.12
C PRO A 34 -1.42 -20.59 -2.16
N GLU A 35 -0.16 -20.14 -2.12
CA GLU A 35 0.16 -18.71 -2.02
C GLU A 35 0.14 -17.95 -3.36
N PRO A 36 -0.51 -16.77 -3.44
CA PRO A 36 -0.63 -15.98 -4.67
C PRO A 36 0.57 -15.04 -4.85
N ALA A 37 1.74 -15.57 -5.21
CA ALA A 37 2.90 -14.76 -5.60
C ALA A 37 3.83 -15.56 -6.54
N PRO A 38 4.91 -14.96 -7.10
CA PRO A 38 5.98 -15.70 -7.80
C PRO A 38 6.68 -16.74 -6.90
N VAL A 39 6.36 -16.70 -5.60
CA VAL A 39 6.75 -17.49 -4.41
C VAL A 39 6.51 -19.01 -4.53
N GLY A 40 6.04 -19.51 -5.69
CA GLY A 40 5.92 -20.95 -5.98
C GLY A 40 6.92 -21.48 -7.00
N ARG A 41 7.94 -20.69 -7.33
CA ARG A 41 9.07 -21.10 -8.16
C ARG A 41 10.35 -20.86 -7.36
N PRO A 42 10.92 -21.89 -6.72
CA PRO A 42 12.15 -21.77 -5.92
C PRO A 42 13.31 -21.15 -6.71
N ASP A 43 13.25 -21.16 -8.04
CA ASP A 43 14.24 -20.61 -8.96
C ASP A 43 13.94 -19.18 -9.44
N TYR A 44 12.82 -18.53 -9.05
CA TYR A 44 12.46 -17.20 -9.57
C TYR A 44 13.61 -16.20 -9.38
N TYR A 45 14.13 -16.10 -8.17
CA TYR A 45 15.25 -15.21 -7.87
C TYR A 45 16.57 -15.73 -8.44
N LYS A 46 16.76 -17.05 -8.55
CA LYS A 46 17.93 -17.62 -9.24
C LYS A 46 17.96 -17.30 -10.74
N ARG A 47 16.80 -17.06 -11.36
CA ARG A 47 16.65 -16.73 -12.77
C ARG A 47 16.63 -15.23 -13.07
N GLU A 48 15.95 -14.47 -12.22
CA GLU A 48 15.72 -13.04 -12.45
C GLU A 48 16.78 -12.17 -11.79
N LEU A 49 17.48 -12.66 -10.76
CA LEU A 49 18.66 -11.97 -10.23
C LEU A 49 19.91 -12.39 -10.99
N HIS A 50 20.75 -11.40 -11.22
CA HIS A 50 22.10 -11.67 -11.66
C HIS A 50 22.87 -12.42 -10.55
N PRO A 51 23.51 -13.57 -10.82
CA PRO A 51 24.16 -14.39 -9.80
C PRO A 51 25.21 -13.65 -8.97
N SER A 52 25.85 -12.62 -9.53
CA SER A 52 26.80 -11.77 -8.80
C SER A 52 26.19 -11.05 -7.61
N LEU A 53 24.86 -10.91 -7.53
CA LEU A 53 24.18 -10.21 -6.44
C LEU A 53 23.88 -11.11 -5.23
N LEU A 54 24.18 -12.41 -5.31
CA LEU A 54 24.02 -13.35 -4.19
C LEU A 54 25.21 -13.32 -3.22
N VAL A 55 25.84 -12.15 -3.06
CA VAL A 55 26.90 -11.92 -2.06
C VAL A 55 26.25 -11.67 -0.71
N ARG A 56 26.76 -12.32 0.34
CA ARG A 56 26.24 -12.15 1.71
C ARG A 56 27.01 -11.10 2.50
N SER A 57 28.33 -11.19 2.53
CA SER A 57 29.15 -10.27 3.32
C SER A 57 29.23 -8.89 2.66
N ALA A 58 29.12 -7.84 3.46
CA ALA A 58 29.47 -6.48 3.03
C ALA A 58 30.99 -6.25 3.04
N ALA A 59 31.76 -7.13 3.67
CA ALA A 59 33.19 -6.94 3.86
C ALA A 59 33.92 -6.82 2.51
N SER A 60 34.77 -5.80 2.40
CA SER A 60 35.61 -5.54 1.22
C SER A 60 34.85 -5.16 -0.06
N LEU A 61 33.53 -4.91 0.00
CA LEU A 61 32.80 -4.38 -1.14
C LEU A 61 33.09 -2.88 -1.31
N PRO A 62 33.27 -2.39 -2.54
CA PRO A 62 33.47 -0.97 -2.77
C PRO A 62 32.20 -0.19 -2.44
N VAL A 63 32.35 1.05 -1.98
CA VAL A 63 31.24 1.99 -1.82
C VAL A 63 31.00 2.71 -3.15
N ARG A 64 29.74 2.94 -3.51
CA ARG A 64 29.34 3.61 -4.75
C ARG A 64 28.21 4.61 -4.51
N ASP A 65 28.30 5.76 -5.17
CA ASP A 65 27.16 6.63 -5.41
C ASP A 65 26.28 6.05 -6.51
N PHE A 66 25.08 5.62 -6.13
CA PHE A 66 24.10 5.10 -7.11
C PHE A 66 23.23 6.20 -7.70
N LEU A 67 23.29 7.40 -7.14
CA LEU A 67 22.48 8.55 -7.51
C LEU A 67 23.38 9.75 -7.68
N ASP A 68 23.10 10.55 -8.70
CA ASP A 68 23.79 11.82 -8.89
C ASP A 68 23.44 12.79 -7.74
N PRO A 69 24.35 13.69 -7.31
CA PRO A 69 24.13 14.65 -6.22
C PRO A 69 22.93 15.62 -6.35
N GLY A 70 22.15 15.55 -7.43
CA GLY A 70 20.92 16.32 -7.64
C GLY A 70 19.75 15.47 -8.12
N HIS A 71 19.80 14.13 -7.92
CA HIS A 71 18.73 13.23 -8.38
C HIS A 71 17.37 13.66 -7.81
N GLN A 72 16.39 13.82 -8.70
CA GLN A 72 15.01 14.11 -8.34
C GLN A 72 14.08 13.08 -8.93
N GLU A 73 13.14 12.63 -8.10
CA GLU A 73 12.01 11.84 -8.54
C GLU A 73 10.90 12.75 -9.07
N ARG A 74 10.02 12.15 -9.87
CA ARG A 74 8.84 12.85 -10.35
C ARG A 74 7.95 13.23 -9.15
N SER A 75 7.42 14.45 -9.17
CA SER A 75 6.39 14.89 -8.22
C SER A 75 5.19 13.93 -8.22
N VAL A 76 4.83 13.47 -7.01
CA VAL A 76 3.68 12.60 -6.78
C VAL A 76 2.37 13.26 -7.22
N LEU A 77 2.21 14.56 -6.95
CA LEU A 77 1.02 15.31 -7.34
C LEU A 77 0.90 15.44 -8.85
N ASP A 78 2.02 15.59 -9.56
CA ASP A 78 1.99 15.67 -11.03
C ASP A 78 1.73 14.31 -11.66
N ALA A 79 2.23 13.22 -11.08
CA ALA A 79 1.83 11.87 -11.46
C ALA A 79 0.34 11.62 -11.24
N ALA A 80 -0.20 12.09 -10.11
CA ALA A 80 -1.61 11.94 -9.77
C ALA A 80 -2.52 12.73 -10.72
N ARG A 81 -2.18 13.99 -11.02
CA ARG A 81 -2.91 14.83 -11.97
C ARG A 81 -2.87 14.25 -13.39
N GLU A 82 -1.74 13.70 -13.83
CA GLU A 82 -1.68 13.00 -15.10
C GLU A 82 -2.60 11.78 -15.11
N CYS A 83 -2.51 10.92 -14.08
CA CYS A 83 -3.34 9.74 -13.95
C CYS A 83 -4.83 10.09 -13.96
N PHE A 84 -5.24 11.13 -13.24
CA PHE A 84 -6.63 11.56 -13.20
C PHE A 84 -7.11 12.09 -14.55
N ARG A 85 -6.33 12.93 -15.24
CA ARG A 85 -6.70 13.40 -16.59
C ARG A 85 -6.88 12.25 -17.58
N ARG A 86 -6.06 11.21 -17.47
CA ARG A 86 -6.06 10.09 -18.42
C ARG A 86 -7.11 9.02 -18.10
N ASP A 87 -7.23 8.65 -16.84
CA ASP A 87 -7.99 7.48 -16.38
C ASP A 87 -9.18 7.83 -15.47
N GLY A 88 -9.33 9.10 -15.06
CA GLY A 88 -10.38 9.55 -14.14
C GLY A 88 -10.25 9.03 -12.71
N VAL A 89 -9.06 8.55 -12.33
CA VAL A 89 -8.74 8.02 -11.01
C VAL A 89 -7.35 8.49 -10.57
N TYR A 90 -7.11 8.53 -9.26
CA TYR A 90 -5.80 8.82 -8.68
C TYR A 90 -5.04 7.54 -8.31
N PRO A 91 -3.71 7.51 -8.39
CA PRO A 91 -2.93 6.41 -7.84
C PRO A 91 -2.87 6.53 -6.31
N LEU A 92 -2.71 5.40 -5.64
CA LEU A 92 -2.42 5.33 -4.20
C LEU A 92 -1.50 4.16 -3.93
N ASN A 93 -0.70 4.24 -2.88
CA ASN A 93 0.15 3.14 -2.46
C ASN A 93 -0.09 2.72 -1.02
N PHE A 94 0.37 1.53 -0.67
CA PHE A 94 0.64 1.21 0.72
C PHE A 94 1.60 2.24 1.31
N SER A 95 1.47 2.44 2.61
CA SER A 95 2.25 3.38 3.39
C SER A 95 2.65 2.76 4.72
N PHE A 96 3.70 3.28 5.34
CA PHE A 96 4.24 2.75 6.58
C PHE A 96 3.58 3.41 7.80
N PRO A 97 2.98 2.63 8.73
CA PRO A 97 2.23 3.18 9.87
C PRO A 97 3.07 3.95 10.88
N ARG A 98 4.32 3.51 11.10
CA ARG A 98 5.17 3.92 12.23
C ARG A 98 6.53 4.43 11.75
N PRO A 99 6.59 5.58 11.03
CA PRO A 99 7.83 6.11 10.48
C PRO A 99 8.92 6.41 11.53
N GLU A 100 8.55 6.52 12.80
CA GLU A 100 9.44 6.67 13.96
C GLU A 100 10.34 5.45 14.21
N LEU A 101 9.99 4.28 13.70
CA LEU A 101 10.80 3.05 13.85
C LEU A 101 11.98 2.97 12.88
N MET A 102 12.05 3.92 11.95
CA MET A 102 13.17 4.00 11.04
C MET A 102 14.43 4.46 11.79
N PRO A 103 15.57 3.77 11.62
CA PRO A 103 16.81 4.16 12.27
C PRO A 103 17.17 5.62 11.96
N PRO A 104 17.60 6.42 12.96
CA PRO A 104 17.97 7.82 12.75
C PRO A 104 19.23 7.94 11.88
N GLU A 105 20.14 6.98 12.03
CA GLU A 105 21.39 6.85 11.28
C GLU A 105 21.46 5.45 10.67
N ILE A 106 22.09 5.34 9.51
CA ILE A 106 22.38 4.04 8.91
C ILE A 106 23.84 3.76 9.20
N GLY A 107 24.08 2.96 10.25
CA GLY A 107 25.42 2.51 10.62
C GLY A 107 25.92 1.40 9.70
N ASP A 108 27.14 0.94 9.98
CA ASP A 108 27.75 -0.18 9.27
C ASP A 108 26.89 -1.44 9.38
N ARG A 109 26.62 -2.05 8.22
CA ARG A 109 25.84 -3.29 8.13
C ARG A 109 26.75 -4.46 7.76
N PRO A 110 26.69 -5.60 8.46
CA PRO A 110 27.55 -6.74 8.17
C PRO A 110 27.21 -7.42 6.83
N HIS A 111 25.98 -7.24 6.32
CA HIS A 111 25.50 -7.94 5.15
C HIS A 111 25.25 -7.03 3.95
N PHE A 112 25.65 -7.50 2.77
CA PHE A 112 25.27 -6.88 1.50
C PHE A 112 23.78 -7.13 1.23
N LEU A 113 23.34 -8.38 1.35
CA LEU A 113 21.97 -8.81 1.04
C LEU A 113 21.33 -9.56 2.21
N SER A 114 20.12 -9.15 2.62
CA SER A 114 19.33 -9.82 3.66
C SER A 114 19.05 -11.28 3.32
N SER A 115 19.11 -12.14 4.34
CA SER A 115 18.80 -13.57 4.27
C SER A 115 17.33 -13.87 3.98
N THR A 116 16.44 -12.91 4.22
CA THR A 116 15.01 -13.04 3.89
C THR A 116 14.80 -12.98 2.38
N ILE A 117 14.74 -14.16 1.74
CA ILE A 117 14.47 -14.30 0.31
C ILE A 117 12.97 -14.60 0.11
N PRO A 118 12.22 -13.77 -0.63
CA PRO A 118 10.80 -14.06 -0.86
C PRO A 118 10.61 -15.39 -1.61
N GLY A 119 9.69 -16.24 -1.14
CA GLY A 119 9.52 -17.57 -1.74
C GLY A 119 10.33 -18.67 -1.07
N GLU A 120 11.32 -18.32 -0.27
CA GLU A 120 11.99 -19.27 0.60
C GLU A 120 11.32 -19.27 1.98
N PRO A 121 11.24 -20.43 2.68
CA PRO A 121 10.72 -20.48 4.04
C PRO A 121 11.59 -19.65 4.98
N PHE A 122 10.98 -18.75 5.72
CA PHE A 122 11.57 -18.05 6.85
C PHE A 122 10.49 -17.85 7.92
N SER A 123 10.89 -17.82 9.18
CA SER A 123 10.01 -17.58 10.30
C SER A 123 10.72 -16.70 11.31
N PHE A 124 10.00 -15.73 11.84
CA PHE A 124 10.46 -14.84 12.90
C PHE A 124 9.46 -14.93 14.05
N ASP A 125 9.95 -14.94 15.27
CA ASP A 125 9.08 -15.02 16.45
C ASP A 125 8.43 -13.67 16.73
N SER A 126 9.19 -12.59 16.58
CA SER A 126 8.74 -11.22 16.75
C SER A 126 8.86 -10.37 15.47
N TRP A 127 8.18 -9.23 15.47
CA TRP A 127 8.32 -8.25 14.39
C TRP A 127 9.67 -7.54 14.45
N ASP A 128 10.22 -7.34 15.64
CA ASP A 128 11.52 -6.69 15.81
C ASP A 128 12.66 -7.53 15.24
N ASP A 129 12.63 -8.87 15.42
CA ASP A 129 13.59 -9.78 14.80
C ASP A 129 13.50 -9.74 13.27
N TYR A 130 12.27 -9.69 12.75
CA TYR A 130 12.04 -9.56 11.31
C TYR A 130 12.58 -8.23 10.76
N LEU A 131 12.41 -7.11 11.47
CA LEU A 131 12.99 -5.84 11.06
C LEU A 131 14.51 -5.81 11.23
N ALA A 132 15.04 -6.45 12.29
CA ALA A 132 16.47 -6.56 12.55
C ALA A 132 17.21 -7.25 11.39
N GLU A 133 16.58 -8.27 10.79
CA GLU A 133 17.10 -8.94 9.61
C GLU A 133 17.23 -8.02 8.38
N TYR A 134 16.33 -7.06 8.20
CA TYR A 134 16.50 -6.04 7.16
C TYR A 134 17.48 -4.93 7.58
N ARG A 135 17.56 -4.60 8.87
CA ARG A 135 18.49 -3.59 9.39
C ARG A 135 19.96 -4.05 9.29
N SER A 136 20.21 -5.36 9.31
CA SER A 136 21.55 -5.95 9.20
C SER A 136 22.12 -5.98 7.78
N ALA A 137 21.34 -5.59 6.76
CA ALA A 137 21.75 -5.66 5.35
C ALA A 137 21.54 -4.35 4.57
N TYR A 138 22.46 -3.98 3.68
CA TYR A 138 22.30 -2.79 2.82
C TYR A 138 21.16 -2.95 1.80
N PHE A 139 20.99 -4.15 1.28
CA PHE A 139 19.98 -4.48 0.29
C PHE A 139 19.11 -5.65 0.76
N ALA A 140 17.88 -5.71 0.27
CA ALA A 140 17.00 -6.85 0.46
C ALA A 140 16.16 -7.11 -0.79
N LEU A 141 15.86 -8.38 -1.06
CA LEU A 141 15.08 -8.76 -2.22
C LEU A 141 13.60 -8.49 -2.00
N SER A 142 12.96 -7.91 -3.00
CA SER A 142 11.51 -7.86 -3.05
C SER A 142 10.97 -8.03 -4.46
N THR A 143 9.69 -8.37 -4.57
CA THR A 143 9.00 -8.57 -5.84
C THR A 143 7.51 -8.31 -5.68
N LYS A 144 6.81 -8.28 -6.81
CA LYS A 144 5.35 -8.20 -6.82
C LYS A 144 4.70 -9.42 -6.15
N LYS A 145 3.71 -9.20 -5.30
CA LYS A 145 2.84 -10.24 -4.68
C LYS A 145 1.39 -9.77 -4.83
N GLY A 146 0.62 -10.41 -5.71
CA GLY A 146 -0.72 -9.93 -6.09
C GLY A 146 -0.72 -8.67 -6.97
N GLY A 147 0.16 -7.71 -6.69
CA GLY A 147 0.49 -6.50 -7.44
C GLY A 147 1.95 -6.07 -7.19
N TRP A 148 2.38 -4.98 -7.82
CA TRP A 148 3.72 -4.40 -7.61
C TRP A 148 3.86 -3.75 -6.24
N ASP A 149 2.77 -3.22 -5.69
CA ASP A 149 2.76 -2.60 -4.37
C ASP A 149 2.64 -3.64 -3.26
N THR A 150 3.73 -3.80 -2.49
CA THR A 150 3.80 -4.78 -1.41
C THR A 150 4.36 -4.13 -0.16
N PHE A 151 3.85 -4.54 1.00
CA PHE A 151 4.29 -3.97 2.27
C PHE A 151 5.79 -4.21 2.55
N ARG A 152 6.34 -5.32 2.04
CA ARG A 152 7.78 -5.63 2.14
C ARG A 152 8.68 -4.51 1.64
N HIS A 153 8.30 -3.80 0.58
CA HIS A 153 9.12 -2.69 0.06
C HIS A 153 9.30 -1.61 1.11
N LEU A 154 8.23 -1.33 1.86
CA LEU A 154 8.24 -0.36 2.95
C LEU A 154 9.00 -0.90 4.16
N GLU A 155 8.82 -2.17 4.52
CA GLU A 155 9.56 -2.80 5.61
C GLU A 155 11.08 -2.72 5.38
N ILE A 156 11.53 -2.93 4.14
CA ILE A 156 12.95 -2.78 3.78
C ILE A 156 13.40 -1.32 3.88
N LEU A 157 12.67 -0.38 3.28
CA LEU A 157 13.02 1.04 3.28
C LEU A 157 13.03 1.64 4.69
N PHE A 158 12.02 1.32 5.52
CA PHE A 158 11.92 1.78 6.90
C PHE A 158 12.84 1.01 7.86
N SER A 159 13.48 -0.08 7.42
CA SER A 159 14.67 -0.65 8.09
C SER A 159 15.99 0.00 7.61
N GLY A 160 15.92 1.01 6.75
CA GLY A 160 17.06 1.72 6.17
C GLY A 160 17.80 0.95 5.07
N GLY A 161 17.26 -0.19 4.63
CA GLY A 161 17.79 -0.93 3.49
C GLY A 161 17.19 -0.44 2.17
N ILE A 162 17.79 -0.85 1.04
CA ILE A 162 17.29 -0.52 -0.29
C ILE A 162 16.69 -1.78 -0.94
N PRO A 163 15.40 -1.78 -1.33
CA PRO A 163 14.79 -2.95 -1.94
C PRO A 163 15.30 -3.15 -3.37
N LEU A 164 15.85 -4.33 -3.64
CA LEU A 164 16.20 -4.78 -4.99
C LEU A 164 14.99 -5.48 -5.59
N MET A 165 14.45 -4.90 -6.66
CA MET A 165 13.18 -5.30 -7.26
C MET A 165 13.35 -5.69 -8.74
N PRO A 166 13.71 -6.95 -9.04
CA PRO A 166 13.88 -7.42 -10.40
C PRO A 166 12.65 -7.13 -11.28
N GLY A 167 12.90 -6.46 -12.40
CA GLY A 167 11.86 -6.13 -13.37
C GLY A 167 10.92 -4.99 -12.95
N LEU A 168 11.24 -4.18 -11.94
CA LEU A 168 10.44 -3.00 -11.55
C LEU A 168 10.12 -2.07 -12.73
N GLY A 169 11.03 -1.93 -13.72
CA GLY A 169 10.76 -1.19 -14.96
C GLY A 169 9.60 -1.71 -15.80
N LYS A 170 9.11 -2.94 -15.54
CA LYS A 170 7.91 -3.50 -16.18
C LYS A 170 6.62 -3.00 -15.53
N ALA A 171 6.66 -2.41 -14.33
CA ALA A 171 5.50 -1.87 -13.64
C ALA A 171 4.82 -0.79 -14.47
N HIS A 172 3.49 -0.67 -14.33
CA HIS A 172 2.76 0.43 -14.95
C HIS A 172 3.21 1.76 -14.31
N GLN A 173 3.26 2.84 -15.09
CA GLN A 173 3.80 4.12 -14.62
C GLN A 173 3.07 4.71 -13.40
N HIS A 174 1.78 4.41 -13.23
CA HIS A 174 0.97 4.80 -12.06
C HIS A 174 0.87 3.74 -10.95
N SER A 175 1.40 2.53 -11.15
CA SER A 175 1.63 1.60 -10.02
C SER A 175 2.89 2.05 -9.28
N LEU A 176 2.94 1.93 -7.95
CA LEU A 176 4.05 2.44 -7.14
C LEU A 176 4.36 3.92 -7.44
N ALA A 177 3.33 4.76 -7.63
CA ALA A 177 3.48 6.16 -8.04
C ALA A 177 4.19 7.02 -6.98
N HIS A 178 4.10 6.61 -5.71
CA HIS A 178 4.74 7.29 -4.59
C HIS A 178 6.17 6.84 -4.34
N PHE A 179 6.64 5.78 -4.99
CA PHE A 179 7.98 5.23 -4.76
C PHE A 179 9.04 5.94 -5.62
N PRO A 180 10.31 5.98 -5.17
CA PRO A 180 11.42 6.51 -5.94
C PRO A 180 11.87 5.51 -7.01
N LYS A 181 10.98 5.22 -7.98
CA LYS A 181 11.16 4.11 -8.92
C LYS A 181 12.40 4.28 -9.79
N ARG A 182 12.74 5.51 -10.20
CA ARG A 182 13.93 5.73 -11.04
C ARG A 182 15.19 5.40 -10.25
N ALA A 183 15.29 5.86 -9.00
CA ALA A 183 16.38 5.52 -8.10
C ALA A 183 16.49 4.01 -7.86
N LEU A 184 15.38 3.33 -7.55
CA LEU A 184 15.36 1.87 -7.31
C LEU A 184 15.80 1.07 -8.54
N ILE A 185 15.35 1.46 -9.73
CA ILE A 185 15.76 0.83 -11.00
C ILE A 185 17.26 1.09 -11.24
N GLY A 186 17.72 2.33 -11.08
CA GLY A 186 19.12 2.70 -11.30
C GLY A 186 20.10 1.98 -10.38
N VAL A 187 19.75 1.82 -9.09
CA VAL A 187 20.52 1.02 -8.13
C VAL A 187 20.64 -0.43 -8.63
N TYR A 188 19.52 -1.05 -8.97
CA TYR A 188 19.51 -2.45 -9.45
C TYR A 188 20.34 -2.62 -10.72
N GLU A 189 20.14 -1.76 -11.71
CA GLU A 189 20.86 -1.81 -12.98
C GLU A 189 22.37 -1.59 -12.80
N SER A 190 22.77 -0.64 -11.95
CA SER A 190 24.18 -0.40 -11.63
C SER A 190 24.84 -1.60 -10.95
N LEU A 191 24.13 -2.26 -10.02
CA LEU A 191 24.63 -3.48 -9.37
C LEU A 191 24.79 -4.64 -10.36
N VAL A 192 23.85 -4.80 -11.30
CA VAL A 192 23.92 -5.83 -12.35
C VAL A 192 25.08 -5.56 -13.32
N GLN A 193 25.23 -4.31 -13.77
CA GLN A 193 26.20 -3.94 -14.81
C GLN A 193 27.64 -3.85 -14.26
N ASN A 194 27.81 -3.27 -13.08
CA ASN A 194 29.12 -2.91 -12.54
C ASN A 194 29.50 -3.76 -11.32
N GLY A 195 28.72 -4.79 -11.00
CA GLY A 195 28.93 -5.68 -9.86
C GLY A 195 28.52 -5.09 -8.49
N PRO A 196 28.56 -5.93 -7.43
CA PRO A 196 28.18 -5.56 -6.07
C PRO A 196 28.98 -4.39 -5.51
N ALA A 197 28.27 -3.43 -4.91
CA ALA A 197 28.84 -2.29 -4.22
C ALA A 197 27.88 -1.83 -3.11
N LEU A 198 28.43 -1.26 -2.04
CA LEU A 198 27.66 -0.68 -0.95
C LEU A 198 27.15 0.71 -1.35
N PRO A 199 25.94 1.11 -0.93
CA PRO A 199 25.44 2.46 -1.19
C PRO A 199 26.20 3.48 -0.36
N SER A 200 26.61 4.58 -0.99
CA SER A 200 27.18 5.72 -0.29
C SER A 200 26.21 6.35 0.72
N GLU A 201 26.71 7.16 1.65
CA GLU A 201 25.86 7.93 2.57
C GLU A 201 24.85 8.82 1.84
N ILE A 202 25.23 9.41 0.69
CA ILE A 202 24.33 10.23 -0.13
C ILE A 202 23.15 9.39 -0.63
N THR A 203 23.43 8.21 -1.18
CA THR A 203 22.41 7.28 -1.66
C THR A 203 21.49 6.84 -0.53
N GLN A 204 22.07 6.46 0.61
CA GLN A 204 21.33 5.99 1.77
C GLN A 204 20.44 7.10 2.38
N LYS A 205 20.99 8.31 2.51
CA LYS A 205 20.25 9.49 2.96
C LYS A 205 19.08 9.81 2.04
N PHE A 206 19.28 9.75 0.73
CA PHE A 206 18.20 9.97 -0.25
C PHE A 206 17.01 9.04 0.00
N PHE A 207 17.22 7.72 0.05
CA PHE A 207 16.12 6.76 0.23
C PHE A 207 15.42 6.93 1.58
N ARG A 208 16.18 7.18 2.64
CA ARG A 208 15.67 7.42 3.98
C ARG A 208 14.77 8.66 4.03
N ASP A 209 15.26 9.78 3.52
CA ASP A 209 14.54 11.06 3.54
C ASP A 209 13.31 10.99 2.62
N PHE A 210 13.44 10.34 1.47
CA PHE A 210 12.35 10.11 0.54
C PHE A 210 11.24 9.27 1.18
N ALA A 211 11.59 8.14 1.81
CA ALA A 211 10.62 7.24 2.45
C ALA A 211 9.85 7.94 3.58
N ARG A 212 10.52 8.68 4.46
CA ARG A 212 9.83 9.46 5.51
C ARG A 212 8.83 10.46 4.96
N SER A 213 9.22 11.17 3.90
CA SER A 213 8.46 12.30 3.38
C SER A 213 7.29 11.88 2.49
N HIS A 214 7.34 10.69 1.89
CA HIS A 214 6.38 10.28 0.86
C HIS A 214 5.67 8.95 1.13
N LEU A 215 6.23 8.09 1.99
CA LEU A 215 5.77 6.71 2.15
C LEU A 215 5.22 6.41 3.55
N SER A 216 5.07 7.40 4.44
CA SER A 216 4.37 7.23 5.73
C SER A 216 2.85 7.30 5.55
N CYS A 217 2.09 6.70 6.49
CA CYS A 217 0.63 6.79 6.48
C CYS A 217 0.13 8.24 6.53
N ASP A 218 0.72 9.09 7.37
CA ASP A 218 0.43 10.53 7.40
C ASP A 218 0.67 11.20 6.03
N ALA A 219 1.82 10.96 5.39
CA ALA A 219 2.11 11.52 4.06
C ALA A 219 1.08 11.09 3.01
N MET A 220 0.72 9.80 3.02
CA MET A 220 -0.28 9.24 2.10
C MET A 220 -1.68 9.82 2.34
N ALA A 221 -2.06 10.01 3.61
CA ALA A 221 -3.32 10.65 3.97
C ALA A 221 -3.37 12.12 3.57
N ARG A 222 -2.30 12.89 3.82
CA ARG A 222 -2.21 14.29 3.37
C ARG A 222 -2.34 14.41 1.86
N TYR A 223 -1.73 13.49 1.11
CA TYR A 223 -1.92 13.41 -0.33
C TYR A 223 -3.39 13.18 -0.73
N VAL A 224 -4.08 12.24 -0.08
CA VAL A 224 -5.52 12.00 -0.32
C VAL A 224 -6.34 13.24 0.02
N LEU A 225 -6.12 13.85 1.17
CA LEU A 225 -6.83 15.04 1.64
C LEU A 225 -6.63 16.21 0.67
N GLN A 226 -5.39 16.45 0.22
CA GLN A 226 -5.05 17.53 -0.70
C GLN A 226 -5.72 17.37 -2.07
N LEU A 227 -5.73 16.16 -2.63
CA LEU A 227 -6.36 15.92 -3.94
C LEU A 227 -7.89 15.96 -3.89
N THR A 228 -8.47 15.82 -2.70
CA THR A 228 -9.93 15.80 -2.50
C THR A 228 -10.47 17.09 -1.90
N GLY A 229 -9.60 18.00 -1.42
CA GLY A 229 -9.98 19.24 -0.74
C GLY A 229 -10.59 19.00 0.63
N LEU A 230 -10.16 17.95 1.34
CA LEU A 230 -10.74 17.47 2.60
C LEU A 230 -9.89 17.80 3.85
N GLU A 231 -8.88 18.66 3.74
CA GLU A 231 -7.92 18.94 4.81
C GLU A 231 -8.59 19.42 6.11
N SER A 232 -9.68 20.18 5.98
CA SER A 232 -10.47 20.72 7.09
C SER A 232 -11.78 19.97 7.36
N SER A 233 -12.08 18.92 6.59
CA SER A 233 -13.33 18.19 6.65
C SER A 233 -13.43 17.23 7.84
N SER A 234 -14.66 16.99 8.28
CA SER A 234 -15.04 15.83 9.07
C SER A 234 -15.23 14.62 8.15
N ILE A 235 -14.67 13.47 8.52
CA ILE A 235 -14.59 12.29 7.66
C ILE A 235 -15.21 11.09 8.36
N LEU A 236 -16.18 10.46 7.70
CA LEU A 236 -16.67 9.13 8.07
C LEU A 236 -15.89 8.08 7.28
N PHE A 237 -15.10 7.26 7.96
CA PHE A 237 -14.42 6.13 7.37
C PHE A 237 -15.31 4.89 7.41
N VAL A 238 -15.52 4.26 6.26
CA VAL A 238 -16.44 3.13 6.09
C VAL A 238 -15.69 1.93 5.52
N ASP A 239 -15.50 0.91 6.35
CA ASP A 239 -15.10 -0.43 5.92
C ASP A 239 -15.66 -1.48 6.89
N GLU A 240 -16.71 -2.18 6.48
CA GLU A 240 -17.40 -3.18 7.33
C GLU A 240 -16.52 -4.42 7.60
N SER A 241 -15.56 -4.69 6.72
CA SER A 241 -14.70 -5.87 6.82
C SER A 241 -13.49 -5.64 7.70
N LEU A 242 -12.99 -4.40 7.75
CA LEU A 242 -11.71 -4.07 8.35
C LEU A 242 -11.56 -4.53 9.81
N PRO A 243 -12.54 -4.39 10.71
CA PRO A 243 -12.41 -4.84 12.11
C PRO A 243 -12.16 -6.35 12.26
N ARG A 244 -12.54 -7.16 11.26
CA ARG A 244 -12.44 -8.62 11.28
C ARG A 244 -11.39 -9.17 10.32
N ARG A 245 -11.06 -8.42 9.27
CA ARG A 245 -10.15 -8.83 8.23
C ARG A 245 -9.31 -7.64 7.78
N THR A 246 -8.01 -7.73 8.03
CA THR A 246 -7.07 -6.71 7.59
C THR A 246 -7.00 -6.66 6.07
N ASP A 247 -7.23 -5.47 5.53
CA ASP A 247 -6.79 -5.04 4.20
C ASP A 247 -5.74 -3.94 4.41
N TYR A 248 -4.51 -4.14 3.95
CA TYR A 248 -3.42 -3.18 4.22
C TYR A 248 -3.73 -1.78 3.69
N LEU A 249 -4.32 -1.63 2.51
CA LEU A 249 -4.52 -0.29 1.96
C LEU A 249 -5.60 0.45 2.76
N SER A 250 -6.69 -0.24 3.10
CA SER A 250 -7.75 0.28 3.96
C SER A 250 -7.22 0.64 5.36
N ALA A 251 -6.50 -0.29 6.01
CA ALA A 251 -5.92 -0.09 7.33
C ALA A 251 -4.95 1.11 7.34
N PHE A 252 -4.04 1.18 6.38
CA PHE A 252 -3.01 2.22 6.33
C PHE A 252 -3.61 3.58 5.98
N THR A 253 -4.63 3.61 5.11
CA THR A 253 -5.40 4.84 4.84
C THR A 253 -6.09 5.32 6.11
N TYR A 254 -6.74 4.44 6.88
CA TYR A 254 -7.37 4.82 8.14
C TYR A 254 -6.38 5.33 9.18
N ILE A 255 -5.24 4.65 9.36
CA ILE A 255 -4.14 5.07 10.24
C ILE A 255 -3.68 6.48 9.84
N GLY A 256 -3.41 6.70 8.55
CA GLY A 256 -2.96 7.99 8.06
C GLY A 256 -3.98 9.11 8.27
N LEU A 257 -5.26 8.85 8.00
CA LEU A 257 -6.33 9.83 8.23
C LEU A 257 -6.46 10.19 9.71
N LYS A 258 -6.33 9.21 10.62
CA LYS A 258 -6.29 9.46 12.07
C LYS A 258 -5.07 10.27 12.49
N GLN A 259 -3.90 9.98 11.95
CA GLN A 259 -2.68 10.75 12.20
C GLN A 259 -2.80 12.20 11.71
N ALA A 260 -3.36 12.40 10.52
CA ALA A 260 -3.47 13.72 9.89
C ALA A 260 -4.62 14.60 10.43
N THR A 261 -5.72 13.98 10.86
CA THR A 261 -6.97 14.71 11.20
C THR A 261 -7.47 14.49 12.62
N GLY A 262 -6.86 13.57 13.37
CA GLY A 262 -7.23 13.23 14.74
C GLY A 262 -8.67 12.73 14.84
N GLN A 263 -9.45 13.35 15.73
CA GLN A 263 -10.85 12.98 16.01
C GLN A 263 -11.84 13.38 14.90
N ARG A 264 -11.42 14.18 13.91
CA ARG A 264 -12.27 14.55 12.76
C ARG A 264 -12.54 13.38 11.82
N THR A 265 -11.66 12.39 11.79
CA THR A 265 -11.93 11.11 11.14
C THR A 265 -12.54 10.15 12.15
N GLN A 266 -13.71 9.59 11.85
CA GLN A 266 -14.36 8.59 12.70
C GLN A 266 -14.72 7.36 11.86
N ALA A 267 -14.54 6.16 12.41
CA ALA A 267 -14.90 4.94 11.71
C ALA A 267 -16.36 4.55 12.01
N ALA A 268 -17.13 4.21 10.98
CA ALA A 268 -18.44 3.57 11.15
C ALA A 268 -18.32 2.16 11.75
N PHE A 269 -17.20 1.48 11.49
CA PHE A 269 -16.87 0.16 12.00
C PHE A 269 -15.44 0.21 12.55
N GLU A 270 -15.26 0.34 13.87
CA GLU A 270 -13.95 0.65 14.44
C GLU A 270 -12.99 -0.56 14.39
N PRO A 271 -11.82 -0.44 13.74
CA PRO A 271 -10.80 -1.48 13.71
C PRO A 271 -9.96 -1.46 14.99
N HIS A 272 -10.51 -2.01 16.08
CA HIS A 272 -9.92 -1.92 17.42
C HIS A 272 -8.44 -2.34 17.49
N PHE A 273 -7.99 -3.33 16.70
CA PHE A 273 -6.61 -3.83 16.70
C PHE A 273 -5.55 -2.81 16.27
N LEU A 274 -5.96 -1.67 15.68
CA LEU A 274 -5.04 -0.60 15.29
C LEU A 274 -4.65 0.31 16.45
N PHE A 275 -5.38 0.30 17.56
CA PHE A 275 -5.11 1.17 18.71
C PHE A 275 -4.23 0.48 19.76
N ASP A 276 -3.40 1.26 20.45
CA ASP A 276 -2.38 0.81 21.40
C ASP A 276 -2.94 0.15 22.67
N ASP A 277 -4.17 0.48 23.05
CA ASP A 277 -4.94 -0.14 24.13
C ASP A 277 -5.57 -1.49 23.77
N PHE A 278 -5.40 -1.99 22.54
CA PHE A 278 -5.97 -3.27 22.13
C PHE A 278 -5.28 -4.46 22.83
N THR A 279 -6.04 -5.18 23.64
CA THR A 279 -5.57 -6.34 24.43
C THR A 279 -5.78 -7.69 23.75
N GLY A 280 -6.46 -7.73 22.59
CA GLY A 280 -6.72 -8.98 21.87
C GLY A 280 -5.49 -9.55 21.15
N ASP A 281 -5.62 -10.79 20.68
CA ASP A 281 -4.57 -11.48 19.93
C ASP A 281 -4.47 -10.94 18.48
N THR A 282 -3.29 -10.45 18.11
CA THR A 282 -2.99 -9.96 16.76
C THR A 282 -2.37 -11.01 15.86
N SER A 283 -1.98 -12.17 16.38
CA SER A 283 -1.30 -13.24 15.63
C SER A 283 -2.17 -13.84 14.52
N THR A 284 -3.49 -13.78 14.69
CA THR A 284 -4.50 -14.25 13.72
C THR A 284 -4.74 -13.26 12.58
N LEU A 285 -4.27 -12.01 12.71
CA LEU A 285 -4.39 -11.01 11.66
C LEU A 285 -3.46 -11.32 10.49
N TYR A 286 -3.75 -10.74 9.31
CA TYR A 286 -2.91 -10.94 8.14
C TYR A 286 -1.48 -10.41 8.39
N GLY A 287 -0.47 -11.26 8.18
CA GLY A 287 0.91 -10.94 8.56
C GLY A 287 1.12 -10.79 10.08
N ARG A 288 0.33 -11.50 10.90
CA ARG A 288 0.42 -11.53 12.37
C ARG A 288 0.28 -10.16 13.07
N GLY A 289 -0.32 -9.18 12.40
CA GLY A 289 -0.41 -7.81 12.93
C GLY A 289 0.87 -6.98 12.78
N PHE A 290 1.93 -7.55 12.20
CA PHE A 290 3.25 -6.92 12.14
C PHE A 290 3.19 -5.58 11.40
N GLY A 291 3.77 -4.56 12.01
CA GLY A 291 3.84 -3.21 11.43
C GLY A 291 2.67 -2.28 11.72
N TYR A 292 1.45 -2.80 11.85
CA TYR A 292 0.27 -1.94 11.83
C TYR A 292 -0.66 -2.08 13.04
N SER A 293 -0.64 -3.20 13.76
CA SER A 293 -1.40 -3.30 15.00
C SER A 293 -0.83 -2.34 16.04
N ARG A 294 -1.70 -1.82 16.92
CA ARG A 294 -1.31 -0.91 18.01
C ARG A 294 -0.46 0.28 17.55
N SER A 295 -0.77 0.83 16.37
CA SER A 295 -0.04 1.94 15.75
C SER A 295 -0.68 3.31 15.99
N LEU A 296 -1.90 3.35 16.54
CA LEU A 296 -2.62 4.57 16.89
C LEU A 296 -2.76 4.71 18.41
N PRO A 297 -2.58 5.90 18.97
CA PRO A 297 -2.93 6.17 20.36
C PRO A 297 -4.43 5.98 20.62
N ALA A 298 -4.80 5.37 21.74
CA ALA A 298 -6.19 5.20 22.17
C ALA A 298 -6.96 6.53 22.28
N THR A 299 -6.26 7.65 22.54
CA THR A 299 -6.83 9.01 22.57
C THR A 299 -7.44 9.45 21.23
N LEU A 300 -7.08 8.78 20.12
CA LEU A 300 -7.62 9.03 18.79
C LEU A 300 -8.87 8.18 18.48
N ARG A 301 -9.35 7.33 19.40
CA ARG A 301 -10.59 6.55 19.19
C ARG A 301 -11.78 7.44 18.88
N GLY A 302 -12.70 6.93 18.06
CA GLY A 302 -13.94 7.63 17.78
C GLY A 302 -14.87 7.59 19.00
N SER A 303 -15.73 8.60 19.14
CA SER A 303 -16.85 8.55 20.09
C SER A 303 -18.08 7.81 19.54
N LEU A 304 -18.02 7.33 18.29
CA LEU A 304 -19.12 6.58 17.67
C LEU A 304 -19.21 5.19 18.30
N THR A 305 -20.25 4.98 19.09
CA THR A 305 -20.66 3.68 19.59
C THR A 305 -21.57 2.99 18.58
N THR A 306 -21.06 2.64 17.40
CA THR A 306 -21.78 1.77 16.46
C THR A 306 -21.47 0.31 16.78
N THR A 307 -22.36 -0.33 17.55
CA THR A 307 -22.27 -1.75 17.86
C THR A 307 -22.74 -2.59 16.67
N GLY A 308 -21.80 -3.22 15.96
CA GLY A 308 -21.94 -4.48 15.17
C GLY A 308 -22.95 -4.59 14.02
N HIS A 309 -24.07 -3.87 14.04
CA HIS A 309 -25.22 -3.99 13.14
C HIS A 309 -25.76 -2.60 12.77
N THR A 310 -24.86 -1.71 12.32
CA THR A 310 -25.31 -0.47 11.68
C THR A 310 -25.88 -0.83 10.31
N ASP A 311 -27.20 -0.78 10.18
CA ASP A 311 -27.84 -0.97 8.89
C ASP A 311 -27.55 0.22 7.96
N ALA A 312 -27.80 0.06 6.66
CA ALA A 312 -27.49 1.11 5.69
C ALA A 312 -28.34 2.38 5.87
N ARG A 313 -29.46 2.33 6.58
CA ARG A 313 -30.26 3.51 6.89
C ARG A 313 -29.55 4.34 7.96
N GLN A 314 -29.17 3.70 9.07
CA GLN A 314 -28.41 4.34 10.14
C GLN A 314 -27.09 4.91 9.62
N LEU A 315 -26.40 4.17 8.73
CA LEU A 315 -25.17 4.67 8.12
C LEU A 315 -25.42 5.88 7.21
N ALA A 316 -26.53 5.91 6.46
CA ALA A 316 -26.88 7.07 5.65
C ALA A 316 -27.20 8.30 6.51
N GLU A 317 -27.96 8.11 7.60
CA GLU A 317 -28.27 9.16 8.58
C GLU A 317 -26.98 9.67 9.24
N LEU A 318 -26.10 8.77 9.69
CA LEU A 318 -24.80 9.13 10.25
C LEU A 318 -23.94 9.90 9.25
N SER A 319 -23.94 9.46 7.98
CA SER A 319 -23.15 10.11 6.93
C SER A 319 -23.58 11.55 6.65
N ALA A 320 -24.80 11.96 7.02
CA ALA A 320 -25.25 13.34 6.88
C ALA A 320 -24.47 14.30 7.78
N SER A 321 -23.95 13.82 8.92
CA SER A 321 -23.21 14.62 9.91
C SER A 321 -21.73 14.81 9.61
N PHE A 322 -21.23 14.25 8.50
CA PHE A 322 -19.84 14.37 8.08
C PHE A 322 -19.74 15.15 6.77
N ASP A 323 -18.62 15.75 6.46
CA ASP A 323 -18.41 16.45 5.19
C ASP A 323 -18.07 15.48 4.05
N ALA A 324 -17.38 14.38 4.38
CA ALA A 324 -16.96 13.36 3.42
C ALA A 324 -17.06 11.94 3.98
N ILE A 325 -17.11 10.98 3.06
CA ILE A 325 -17.09 9.55 3.35
C ILE A 325 -15.88 8.94 2.64
N VAL A 326 -14.96 8.36 3.41
CA VAL A 326 -13.85 7.59 2.85
C VAL A 326 -14.20 6.11 2.95
N VAL A 327 -14.34 5.43 1.81
CA VAL A 327 -14.67 4.01 1.73
C VAL A 327 -13.38 3.21 1.60
N GLY A 328 -13.00 2.53 2.68
CA GLY A 328 -11.93 1.54 2.68
C GLY A 328 -12.33 0.29 1.90
N ASN A 329 -11.37 -0.32 1.19
CA ASN A 329 -11.59 -1.53 0.38
C ASN A 329 -12.92 -1.51 -0.41
N TYR A 330 -13.03 -0.59 -1.36
CA TYR A 330 -14.25 -0.37 -2.16
C TYR A 330 -14.82 -1.67 -2.76
N ASP A 331 -13.96 -2.60 -3.18
CA ASP A 331 -14.40 -3.86 -3.76
C ASP A 331 -15.23 -4.72 -2.77
N ALA A 332 -14.86 -4.71 -1.49
CA ALA A 332 -15.59 -5.38 -0.41
C ALA A 332 -16.83 -4.59 0.04
N ASN A 333 -16.74 -3.26 0.06
CA ASN A 333 -17.81 -2.37 0.57
C ASN A 333 -18.78 -1.88 -0.51
N ARG A 334 -18.68 -2.38 -1.75
CA ARG A 334 -19.49 -1.90 -2.88
C ARG A 334 -21.00 -2.02 -2.65
N GLY A 335 -21.46 -3.09 -2.01
CA GLY A 335 -22.88 -3.28 -1.69
C GLY A 335 -23.40 -2.19 -0.76
N LEU A 336 -22.59 -1.85 0.25
CA LEU A 336 -22.88 -0.76 1.18
C LEU A 336 -22.90 0.60 0.49
N VAL A 337 -21.93 0.87 -0.40
CA VAL A 337 -21.91 2.11 -1.20
C VAL A 337 -23.16 2.23 -2.06
N ASP A 338 -23.59 1.16 -2.72
CA ASP A 338 -24.83 1.14 -3.52
C ASP A 338 -26.05 1.52 -2.67
N GLN A 339 -26.16 0.93 -1.47
CA GLN A 339 -27.24 1.23 -0.53
C GLN A 339 -27.20 2.69 -0.04
N LEU A 340 -26.02 3.24 0.29
CA LEU A 340 -25.87 4.65 0.66
C LEU A 340 -26.30 5.58 -0.48
N ARG A 341 -25.89 5.29 -1.72
CA ARG A 341 -26.24 6.10 -2.89
C ARG A 341 -27.74 6.04 -3.18
N GLN A 342 -28.38 4.88 -3.06
CA GLN A 342 -29.84 4.72 -3.20
C GLN A 342 -30.62 5.51 -2.13
N ARG A 343 -29.99 5.74 -0.97
CA ARG A 343 -30.56 6.54 0.13
C ARG A 343 -30.24 8.04 0.04
N GLY A 344 -29.68 8.50 -1.08
CA GLY A 344 -29.49 9.92 -1.35
C GLY A 344 -28.16 10.51 -0.88
N VAL A 345 -27.23 9.70 -0.36
CA VAL A 345 -25.88 10.17 -0.03
C VAL A 345 -25.19 10.65 -1.31
N PRO A 346 -24.72 11.91 -1.45
CA PRO A 346 -24.15 12.44 -2.69
C PRO A 346 -22.88 11.72 -3.16
N ALA A 347 -22.67 11.59 -4.48
CA ALA A 347 -21.55 10.84 -5.05
C ALA A 347 -20.22 11.55 -4.79
N ASN A 348 -20.22 12.87 -4.96
CA ASN A 348 -19.06 13.74 -4.72
C ASN A 348 -18.61 13.76 -3.25
N LYS A 349 -19.44 13.21 -2.33
CA LYS A 349 -19.08 13.01 -0.92
C LYS A 349 -18.20 11.77 -0.70
N CYS A 350 -18.20 10.83 -1.66
CA CYS A 350 -17.52 9.54 -1.52
C CYS A 350 -16.12 9.57 -2.13
N VAL A 351 -15.13 9.22 -1.31
CA VAL A 351 -13.75 8.94 -1.70
C VAL A 351 -13.51 7.44 -1.53
N CYS A 352 -13.29 6.72 -2.62
CA CYS A 352 -13.26 5.27 -2.67
C CYS A 352 -11.83 4.74 -2.86
N ILE A 353 -11.39 3.89 -1.94
CA ILE A 353 -10.05 3.29 -1.95
C ILE A 353 -10.12 1.88 -2.54
N VAL A 354 -9.44 1.66 -3.67
CA VAL A 354 -9.43 0.40 -4.42
C VAL A 354 -8.09 -0.31 -4.22
N GLY A 355 -8.03 -1.11 -3.15
CA GLY A 355 -6.82 -1.83 -2.72
C GLY A 355 -6.66 -3.26 -3.24
N SER A 356 -7.54 -3.72 -4.12
CA SER A 356 -7.48 -5.11 -4.60
C SER A 356 -6.18 -5.43 -5.35
N ASP A 357 -5.68 -6.66 -5.16
CA ASP A 357 -4.64 -7.30 -5.99
C ASP A 357 -5.05 -7.43 -7.46
N LEU A 358 -6.33 -7.22 -7.76
CA LEU A 358 -6.84 -7.13 -9.11
C LEU A 358 -6.58 -5.71 -9.64
N PRO A 359 -5.67 -5.52 -10.62
CA PRO A 359 -5.51 -4.22 -11.23
C PRO A 359 -6.83 -3.81 -11.87
N THR A 360 -7.07 -2.51 -11.91
CA THR A 360 -8.25 -1.97 -12.58
C THR A 360 -8.08 -2.13 -14.09
N ASP A 361 -9.10 -2.65 -14.77
CA ASP A 361 -9.15 -2.65 -16.23
C ASP A 361 -9.72 -1.32 -16.76
N PHE A 362 -9.60 -1.09 -18.07
CA PHE A 362 -10.08 0.15 -18.70
C PHE A 362 -11.57 0.40 -18.46
N ARG A 363 -12.40 -0.65 -18.55
CA ARG A 363 -13.85 -0.53 -18.37
C ARG A 363 -14.20 -0.09 -16.95
N LEU A 364 -13.58 -0.70 -15.94
CA LEU A 364 -13.80 -0.33 -14.55
C LEU A 364 -13.37 1.12 -14.29
N ARG A 365 -12.22 1.55 -14.83
CA ARG A 365 -11.78 2.95 -14.68
C ARG A 365 -12.72 3.93 -15.38
N HIS A 366 -13.24 3.58 -16.56
CA HIS A 366 -14.26 4.37 -17.23
C HIS A 366 -15.54 4.52 -16.38
N ASP A 367 -16.01 3.43 -15.77
CA ASP A 367 -17.17 3.47 -14.87
C ASP A 367 -16.89 4.33 -13.61
N MET A 368 -15.69 4.20 -13.03
CA MET A 368 -15.23 5.03 -11.90
C MET A 368 -15.28 6.52 -12.23
N ALA A 369 -14.69 6.92 -13.35
CA ALA A 369 -14.66 8.29 -13.82
C ALA A 369 -16.06 8.91 -14.01
N ARG A 370 -17.07 8.10 -14.34
CA ARG A 370 -18.45 8.55 -14.61
C ARG A 370 -19.39 8.47 -13.42
N SER A 371 -18.94 7.89 -12.30
CA SER A 371 -19.76 7.67 -11.12
C SER A 371 -20.05 8.93 -10.30
N GLY A 372 -19.25 9.99 -10.49
CA GLY A 372 -19.26 11.20 -9.68
C GLY A 372 -18.58 11.06 -8.30
N MET A 373 -18.06 9.87 -7.96
CA MET A 373 -17.23 9.63 -6.77
C MET A 373 -15.75 9.78 -7.12
N THR A 374 -14.91 10.07 -6.12
CA THR A 374 -13.46 10.11 -6.31
C THR A 374 -12.84 8.74 -6.03
N PHE A 375 -11.96 8.25 -6.89
CA PHE A 375 -11.32 6.94 -6.73
C PHE A 375 -9.81 7.03 -6.62
N PHE A 376 -9.27 6.28 -5.66
CA PHE A 376 -7.84 6.03 -5.48
C PHE A 376 -7.55 4.55 -5.75
N VAL A 377 -6.58 4.27 -6.63
CA VAL A 377 -6.33 2.93 -7.16
C VAL A 377 -4.89 2.52 -6.93
N ARG A 378 -4.70 1.32 -6.38
CA ARG A 378 -3.36 0.78 -6.12
C ARG A 378 -2.66 0.22 -7.35
N GLU A 379 -3.40 -0.47 -8.22
CA GLU A 379 -2.84 -1.26 -9.30
C GLU A 379 -3.52 -1.03 -10.65
N PHE A 380 -2.69 -1.02 -11.70
CA PHE A 380 -3.08 -0.70 -13.06
C PHE A 380 -2.65 -1.81 -14.03
N VAL A 381 -3.52 -2.12 -15.01
CA VAL A 381 -3.15 -2.98 -16.14
C VAL A 381 -2.27 -2.18 -17.10
N LYS A 382 -1.16 -2.77 -17.54
CA LYS A 382 -0.35 -2.24 -18.64
C LYS A 382 -1.13 -2.48 -19.93
N LEU A 383 -1.47 -1.41 -20.63
CA LEU A 383 -2.14 -1.45 -21.93
C LEU A 383 -1.25 -2.12 -22.98
#